data_AF-A0A9N8V4A8-F1
#
_entry.id   AF-A0A9N8V4A8-F1
#
_cell.length_a   1.000
_cell.length_b   1.000
_cell.length_c   1.000
_cell.angle_alpha   90.00
_cell.angle_beta   90.00
_cell.angle_gamma   90.00
#
_symmetry.space_group_name_H-M   'P 1'
#
loop_
_entity.id
_entity.type
_entity.pdbx_description
1 polymer ?
#
loop_
_entity_poly.entity_id
_entity_poly.type
_entity_poly.pdbx_seq_one_letter_code
_entity_poly.pdbx_strand_id
1 'polypeptide(L)'
;MSSLLKQAEELVKTYPVEAEQIYKKILAQNAGNNDNLARDQELALVKLGELYRDYRKPNDLSNLIRSSRTFMASIVRAKTAKIVKTLIDLFSEIPDSLPLQIEICKETIDWSVQEKRIFLKQSLETRLVAL
;
A
#
# COMPACT_ATOMS: atom_id res chain seq x y z
N MET A 1 11.11 8.13 -11.24
CA MET A 1 11.32 6.68 -11.38
C MET A 1 12.82 6.41 -11.42
N SER A 2 13.38 6.14 -10.24
CA SER A 2 14.78 5.76 -10.05
C SER A 2 15.13 4.44 -10.75
N SER A 3 16.44 4.22 -10.91
CA SER A 3 17.01 2.95 -11.41
C SER A 3 16.57 1.75 -10.58
N LEU A 4 16.48 1.91 -9.25
CA LEU A 4 16.04 0.85 -8.33
C LEU A 4 14.60 0.40 -8.61
N LEU A 5 13.71 1.35 -8.93
CA LEU A 5 12.31 1.03 -9.18
C LEU A 5 12.14 0.24 -10.48
N LYS A 6 12.86 0.63 -11.53
CA LYS A 6 12.90 -0.12 -12.80
C LYS A 6 13.47 -1.53 -12.60
N GLN A 7 14.57 -1.65 -11.86
CA GLN A 7 15.18 -2.94 -11.55
C GLN A 7 14.20 -3.84 -10.78
N ALA A 8 13.48 -3.31 -9.80
CA ALA A 8 12.49 -4.07 -9.06
C ALA A 8 11.38 -4.60 -10.00
N GLU A 9 10.86 -3.76 -10.90
CA GLU A 9 9.82 -4.14 -11.85
C GLU A 9 10.26 -5.26 -12.81
N GLU A 10 11.50 -5.21 -13.30
CA GLU A 10 12.07 -6.27 -14.16
C GLU A 10 12.20 -7.61 -13.42
N LEU A 11 12.50 -7.55 -12.11
CA LEU A 11 12.69 -8.73 -11.26
C LEU A 11 11.37 -9.30 -10.72
N VAL A 12 10.24 -8.58 -10.79
CA VAL A 12 8.95 -9.01 -10.21
C VAL A 12 8.58 -10.44 -10.64
N LYS A 13 8.79 -10.79 -11.91
CA LYS A 13 8.38 -12.09 -12.46
C LYS A 13 9.43 -13.20 -12.30
N THR A 14 10.71 -12.85 -12.30
CA THR A 14 11.84 -13.79 -12.31
C THR A 14 12.41 -14.04 -10.93
N TYR A 15 12.53 -12.99 -10.11
CA TYR A 15 13.10 -13.02 -8.76
C TYR A 15 12.22 -12.20 -7.80
N PRO A 16 11.01 -12.67 -7.47
CA PRO A 16 10.04 -11.90 -6.69
C PRO A 16 10.53 -11.53 -5.29
N VAL A 17 11.33 -12.39 -4.66
CA VAL A 17 11.92 -12.11 -3.34
C VAL A 17 12.93 -10.95 -3.42
N GLU A 18 13.71 -10.87 -4.49
CA GLU A 18 14.66 -9.77 -4.70
C GLU A 18 13.91 -8.47 -5.02
N ALA A 19 12.88 -8.54 -5.87
CA ALA A 19 12.01 -7.39 -6.13
C ALA A 19 11.36 -6.85 -4.84
N GLU A 20 10.86 -7.75 -3.98
CA GLU A 20 10.30 -7.43 -2.66
C GLU A 20 11.31 -6.65 -1.80
N GLN A 21 12.56 -7.12 -1.74
CA GLN A 21 13.63 -6.47 -0.98
C GLN A 21 13.96 -5.09 -1.52
N ILE A 22 13.99 -4.90 -2.85
CA ILE A 22 14.26 -3.61 -3.46
C ILE A 22 13.12 -2.62 -3.14
N TYR A 23 11.86 -3.02 -3.25
CA TYR A 23 10.74 -2.14 -2.87
C TYR A 23 10.79 -1.76 -1.39
N LYS A 24 11.04 -2.71 -0.49
CA LYS A 24 11.23 -2.44 0.94
C LYS A 24 12.39 -1.46 1.19
N LYS A 25 13.49 -1.59 0.43
CA LYS A 25 14.63 -0.68 0.51
C LYS A 25 14.27 0.73 0.06
N ILE A 26 13.42 0.91 -0.95
CA ILE A 26 12.92 2.24 -1.37
C ILE A 26 12.05 2.84 -0.27
N LEU A 27 11.13 2.06 0.30
CA LEU A 27 10.23 2.50 1.37
C LEU A 27 10.96 2.87 2.68
N ALA A 28 12.10 2.25 2.95
CA ALA A 28 12.92 2.56 4.13
C ALA A 28 13.75 3.84 4.02
N GLN A 29 13.86 4.46 2.84
CA GLN A 29 14.63 5.69 2.66
C GLN A 29 13.94 6.87 3.34
N ASN A 30 14.72 7.80 3.90
CA ASN A 30 14.16 9.05 4.41
C ASN A 30 13.98 10.02 3.25
N ALA A 31 12.72 10.28 2.87
CA ALA A 31 12.42 11.22 1.80
C ALA A 31 12.78 12.67 2.14
N GLY A 32 12.71 13.08 3.41
CA GLY A 32 12.87 14.48 3.80
C GLY A 32 12.06 15.41 2.91
N ASN A 33 12.76 16.31 2.19
CA ASN A 33 12.18 17.23 1.20
C ASN A 33 12.39 16.79 -0.26
N ASN A 34 12.80 15.54 -0.48
CA ASN A 34 13.06 15.02 -1.82
C ASN A 34 11.76 14.49 -2.45
N ASP A 35 11.09 15.36 -3.21
CA ASP A 35 9.85 15.04 -3.93
C ASP A 35 9.98 13.84 -4.88
N ASN A 36 11.16 13.62 -5.48
CA ASN A 36 11.38 12.49 -6.38
C ASN A 36 11.41 11.17 -5.59
N LEU A 37 12.04 11.17 -4.42
CA LEU A 37 12.05 10.00 -3.55
C LEU A 37 10.66 9.72 -2.98
N ALA A 38 9.91 10.74 -2.58
CA ALA A 38 8.52 10.58 -2.13
C ALA A 38 7.63 9.95 -3.22
N ARG A 39 7.77 10.39 -4.48
CA ARG A 39 7.07 9.76 -5.62
C ARG A 39 7.49 8.31 -5.85
N ASP A 40 8.78 8.02 -5.75
CA ASP A 40 9.28 6.66 -5.90
C ASP A 40 8.80 5.74 -4.75
N GLN A 41 8.65 6.27 -3.53
CA GLN A 41 8.06 5.55 -2.40
C GLN A 41 6.55 5.29 -2.59
N GLU A 42 5.80 6.28 -3.08
CA GLU A 42 4.39 6.11 -3.43
C GLU A 42 4.21 4.98 -4.45
N LEU A 43 5.04 4.96 -5.50
CA LEU A 43 4.99 3.94 -6.54
C LEU A 43 5.47 2.57 -6.03
N ALA A 44 6.56 2.53 -5.27
CA ALA A 44 7.07 1.31 -4.67
C ALA A 44 6.06 0.66 -3.72
N LEU A 45 5.30 1.47 -2.96
CA LEU A 45 4.26 0.98 -2.07
C LEU A 45 3.14 0.25 -2.82
N VAL A 46 2.64 0.86 -3.90
CA VAL A 46 1.61 0.25 -4.75
C VAL A 46 2.15 -1.01 -5.45
N LYS A 47 3.36 -0.94 -6.01
CA LYS A 47 3.99 -2.06 -6.71
C LYS A 47 4.29 -3.24 -5.80
N LEU A 48 4.71 -3.00 -4.56
CA LEU A 48 4.88 -4.05 -3.56
C LEU A 48 3.54 -4.67 -3.16
N GLY A 49 2.47 -3.88 -3.11
CA GLY A 49 1.11 -4.40 -2.93
C GLY A 49 0.68 -5.31 -4.08
N GLU A 50 0.90 -4.89 -5.33
CA GLU A 50 0.64 -5.68 -6.54
C GLU A 50 1.42 -7.00 -6.52
N LEU A 51 2.70 -6.96 -6.11
CA LEU A 51 3.51 -8.17 -5.91
C LEU A 51 2.86 -9.11 -4.89
N TYR A 52 2.44 -8.63 -3.73
CA TYR A 52 1.78 -9.50 -2.74
C TYR A 52 0.45 -10.06 -3.22
N ARG A 53 -0.30 -9.32 -4.04
CA ARG A 53 -1.48 -9.86 -4.73
C ARG A 53 -1.10 -10.99 -5.67
N ASP A 54 -0.17 -10.75 -6.59
CA ASP A 54 0.21 -11.69 -7.65
C ASP A 54 0.73 -13.01 -7.08
N TYR A 55 1.44 -12.94 -5.94
CA TYR A 55 1.97 -14.09 -5.23
C TYR A 55 1.06 -14.62 -4.11
N ARG A 56 -0.20 -14.15 -4.03
CA ARG A 56 -1.22 -14.57 -3.05
C ARG A 56 -0.74 -14.53 -1.60
N LYS A 57 -0.15 -13.41 -1.22
CA LYS A 57 0.37 -13.13 0.13
C LYS A 57 -0.50 -12.08 0.85
N PRO A 58 -1.76 -12.39 1.21
CA PRO A 58 -2.67 -11.41 1.78
C PRO A 58 -2.22 -10.92 3.16
N ASN A 59 -1.55 -11.77 3.94
CA ASN A 59 -0.95 -11.38 5.23
C ASN A 59 0.16 -10.33 5.05
N ASP A 60 1.03 -10.50 4.05
CA ASP A 60 2.08 -9.53 3.77
C ASP A 60 1.53 -8.20 3.26
N LEU A 61 0.47 -8.24 2.45
CA LEU A 61 -0.27 -7.04 2.03
C LEU A 61 -0.91 -6.30 3.23
N SER A 62 -1.48 -7.06 4.19
CA SER A 62 -2.05 -6.50 5.41
C SER A 62 -0.97 -5.80 6.27
N ASN A 63 0.19 -6.43 6.40
CA ASN A 63 1.33 -5.88 7.13
C ASN A 63 1.93 -4.66 6.43
N LEU A 64 1.93 -4.65 5.09
CA LEU A 64 2.36 -3.50 4.29
C LEU A 64 1.49 -2.27 4.59
N ILE A 65 0.16 -2.42 4.61
CA ILE A 65 -0.75 -1.31 4.92
C ILE A 65 -0.50 -0.78 6.34
N ARG A 66 -0.36 -1.67 7.32
CA ARG A 66 -0.11 -1.30 8.73
C ARG A 66 1.22 -0.54 8.89
N SER A 67 2.31 -1.09 8.35
CA SER A 67 3.65 -0.48 8.45
C SER A 67 3.78 0.83 7.66
N SER A 68 2.98 1.02 6.62
CA SER A 68 3.01 2.23 5.79
C SER A 68 2.18 3.39 6.35
N ARG A 69 1.47 3.22 7.47
CA ARG A 69 0.62 4.28 8.07
C ARG A 69 1.37 5.57 8.33
N THR A 70 2.59 5.49 8.88
CA THR A 70 3.43 6.67 9.16
C THR A 70 3.81 7.43 7.89
N PHE A 71 4.20 6.72 6.83
CA PHE A 71 4.49 7.34 5.53
C PHE A 71 3.23 7.98 4.93
N MET A 72 2.11 7.27 4.96
CA MET A 72 0.82 7.75 4.49
C MET A 72 0.30 8.96 5.29
N ALA A 73 0.70 9.09 6.55
CA ALA A 73 0.43 10.27 7.39
C ALA A 73 1.16 11.53 6.87
N SER A 74 2.39 11.37 6.35
CA SER A 74 3.25 12.46 5.88
C SER A 74 2.95 13.00 4.47
N ILE A 75 2.25 12.23 3.62
CA ILE A 75 1.91 12.68 2.26
C ILE A 75 0.55 13.40 2.21
N VAL A 76 0.30 14.13 1.12
CA VAL A 76 -0.96 14.85 0.92
C VAL A 76 -2.18 13.93 0.86
N ARG A 77 -3.29 14.36 1.47
CA ARG A 77 -4.49 13.55 1.73
C ARG A 77 -5.05 12.83 0.50
N ALA A 78 -5.12 13.52 -0.64
CA ALA A 78 -5.68 12.95 -1.88
C ALA A 78 -4.87 11.74 -2.37
N LYS A 79 -3.53 11.80 -2.25
CA LYS A 79 -2.65 10.70 -2.64
C LYS A 79 -2.78 9.51 -1.69
N THR A 80 -2.80 9.75 -0.38
CA THR A 80 -3.05 8.68 0.58
C THR A 80 -4.36 7.97 0.32
N ALA A 81 -5.43 8.73 0.06
CA ALA A 81 -6.74 8.13 -0.19
C ALA A 81 -6.73 7.24 -1.43
N LYS A 82 -6.01 7.63 -2.48
CA LYS A 82 -5.81 6.79 -3.67
C LYS A 82 -5.04 5.51 -3.34
N ILE A 83 -3.89 5.63 -2.67
CA ILE A 83 -3.03 4.49 -2.32
C ILE A 83 -3.78 3.50 -1.43
N VAL A 84 -4.40 3.96 -0.34
CA VAL A 84 -5.12 3.10 0.61
C VAL A 84 -6.23 2.32 -0.09
N LYS A 85 -7.03 2.98 -0.93
CA LYS A 85 -8.10 2.31 -1.69
C LYS A 85 -7.52 1.23 -2.60
N THR A 86 -6.50 1.58 -3.40
CA THR A 86 -5.82 0.61 -4.26
C THR A 86 -5.33 -0.60 -3.47
N LEU A 87 -4.65 -0.40 -2.34
CA LEU A 87 -4.14 -1.51 -1.53
C LEU A 87 -5.25 -2.39 -0.95
N ILE A 88 -6.38 -1.81 -0.52
CA ILE A 88 -7.54 -2.57 -0.04
C ILE A 88 -8.22 -3.32 -1.18
N ASP A 89 -8.28 -2.75 -2.38
CA ASP A 89 -8.91 -3.37 -3.55
C ASP A 89 -8.13 -4.58 -4.06
N LEU A 90 -6.80 -4.58 -3.91
CA LEU A 90 -5.94 -5.71 -4.29
C LEU A 90 -6.30 -7.02 -3.57
N PHE A 91 -6.89 -6.96 -2.37
CA PHE A 91 -7.37 -8.17 -1.69
C PHE A 91 -8.49 -8.86 -2.46
N SER A 92 -9.36 -8.12 -3.16
CA SER A 92 -10.46 -8.71 -3.93
C SER A 92 -9.98 -9.62 -5.07
N GLU A 93 -8.70 -9.51 -5.45
CA GLU A 93 -8.07 -10.38 -6.45
C GLU A 93 -7.34 -11.59 -5.83
N ILE A 94 -7.29 -11.69 -4.49
CA ILE A 94 -6.69 -12.80 -3.75
C ILE A 94 -7.80 -13.72 -3.21
N PRO A 95 -7.83 -15.01 -3.60
CA PRO A 95 -8.80 -15.98 -3.08
C PRO A 95 -8.77 -16.08 -1.54
N ASP A 96 -9.94 -16.34 -0.94
CA ASP A 96 -10.12 -16.56 0.51
C ASP A 96 -9.62 -15.42 1.43
N SER A 97 -9.46 -14.21 0.89
CA SER A 97 -8.91 -13.07 1.62
C SER A 97 -9.95 -12.08 2.16
N LEU A 98 -11.24 -12.29 1.84
CA LEU A 98 -12.34 -11.40 2.24
C LEU A 98 -12.38 -11.10 3.76
N PRO A 99 -12.23 -12.09 4.67
CA PRO A 99 -12.21 -11.79 6.10
C PRO A 99 -11.09 -10.82 6.50
N LEU A 100 -9.90 -11.01 5.91
CA LEU A 100 -8.74 -10.14 6.16
C LEU A 100 -8.92 -8.77 5.50
N GLN A 101 -9.55 -8.70 4.33
CA GLN A 101 -9.91 -7.44 3.67
C GLN A 101 -10.85 -6.61 4.56
N ILE A 102 -11.87 -7.24 5.14
CA ILE A 102 -12.82 -6.60 6.06
C ILE A 102 -12.10 -6.10 7.32
N GLU A 103 -11.25 -6.93 7.92
CA GLU A 103 -10.44 -6.57 9.10
C GLU A 103 -9.58 -5.33 8.81
N ILE A 104 -8.79 -5.37 7.74
CA ILE A 104 -7.92 -4.27 7.36
C ILE A 104 -8.68 -3.02 6.98
N CYS A 105 -9.83 -3.16 6.31
CA CYS A 105 -10.70 -2.02 6.00
C CYS A 105 -11.17 -1.32 7.29
N LYS A 106 -11.65 -2.08 8.28
CA LYS A 106 -12.06 -1.56 9.59
C LYS A 106 -10.90 -0.88 10.34
N GLU A 107 -9.74 -1.53 10.44
CA GLU A 107 -8.58 -0.90 11.07
C GLU A 107 -8.15 0.40 10.38
N THR A 108 -8.28 0.44 9.05
CA THR A 108 -7.91 1.63 8.27
C THR A 108 -8.95 2.74 8.41
N ILE A 109 -10.22 2.41 8.62
CA ILE A 109 -11.26 3.37 9.04
C ILE A 109 -10.88 3.97 10.40
N ASP A 110 -10.54 3.15 11.39
CA ASP A 110 -10.17 3.61 12.73
C ASP A 110 -8.94 4.53 12.68
N TRP A 111 -7.91 4.14 11.94
CA TRP A 111 -6.74 5.00 11.70
C TRP A 111 -7.12 6.31 11.00
N SER A 112 -8.03 6.27 10.01
CA SER A 112 -8.50 7.48 9.32
C SER A 112 -9.23 8.44 10.25
N VAL A 113 -9.94 7.94 11.27
CA VAL A 113 -10.54 8.77 12.33
C VAL A 113 -9.47 9.44 13.18
N GLN A 114 -8.46 8.69 13.63
CA GLN A 114 -7.34 9.22 14.44
C GLN A 114 -6.58 10.33 13.69
N GLU A 115 -6.35 10.15 12.39
CA GLU A 115 -5.68 11.11 11.52
C GLU A 115 -6.58 12.28 11.05
N LYS A 116 -7.85 12.33 11.50
CA LYS A 116 -8.84 13.34 11.10
C LYS A 116 -9.05 13.39 9.56
N ARG A 117 -9.04 12.22 8.91
CA ARG A 117 -9.20 12.03 7.45
C ARG A 117 -10.63 11.62 7.09
N ILE A 118 -11.58 12.54 7.28
CA ILE A 118 -13.03 12.26 7.14
C ILE A 118 -13.41 11.69 5.78
N PHE A 119 -12.91 12.25 4.67
CA PHE A 119 -13.22 11.76 3.33
C PHE A 119 -12.66 10.35 3.06
N LEU A 120 -11.50 10.03 3.63
CA LEU A 120 -10.93 8.69 3.52
C LEU A 120 -11.80 7.70 4.28
N LYS A 121 -12.15 8.03 5.53
CA LYS A 121 -13.07 7.24 6.37
C LYS A 121 -14.39 6.96 5.65
N GLN A 122 -15.08 7.99 5.16
CA GLN A 122 -16.35 7.84 4.43
C GLN A 122 -16.22 6.91 3.23
N SER A 123 -15.16 7.09 2.44
CA SER A 123 -14.95 6.23 1.28
C SER A 123 -14.66 4.77 1.64
N LEU A 124 -13.97 4.54 2.76
CA LEU A 124 -13.72 3.18 3.25
C LEU A 124 -14.98 2.55 3.83
N GLU A 125 -15.85 3.32 4.50
CA GLU A 125 -17.16 2.86 4.94
C GLU A 125 -18.04 2.43 3.76
N THR A 126 -18.08 3.24 2.69
CA THR A 126 -18.79 2.86 1.46
C THR A 126 -18.22 1.58 0.85
N ARG A 127 -16.88 1.44 0.86
CA ARG A 127 -16.22 0.23 0.34
C ARG A 127 -16.57 -0.99 1.20
N LEU A 128 -16.53 -0.86 2.53
CA LEU A 128 -16.84 -1.94 3.47
C LEU A 128 -18.27 -2.48 3.30
N VAL A 129 -19.24 -1.61 2.98
CA VAL A 129 -20.62 -2.02 2.69
C VAL A 129 -20.74 -2.79 1.38
N ALA A 130 -19.82 -2.58 0.44
CA ALA A 130 -19.81 -3.22 -0.88
C ALA A 130 -18.97 -4.50 -0.95
N LEU A 131 -18.29 -4.89 0.15
CA LEU A 131 -17.54 -6.14 0.29
C LEU A 131 -18.45 -7.25 0.85
#